data_AF-A0A7C2IDM6-F1
#
_entry.id   AF-A0A7C2IDM6-F1
#
_cell.length_a   1.000
_cell.length_b   1.000
_cell.length_c   1.000
_cell.angle_alpha   90.00
_cell.angle_beta   90.00
_cell.angle_gamma   90.00
#
_symmetry.space_group_name_H-M   'P 1'
#
loop_
_entity.id
_entity.type
_entity.pdbx_description
1 polymer ?
#
loop_
_entity_poly.entity_id
_entity_poly.type
_entity_poly.pdbx_seq_one_letter_code
_entity_poly.pdbx_strand_id
1 'polypeptide(L)'
;MTNTLHRFGDRESLRNDYIIFAMAARGINDADAPPKLQAFLRLALRHNPINVGNAVKGGIFRASPRLTPLAHWRRREFVDPMEVVQSVQSCTTVSAVFDDPTRLESFLRDLKAADLGLSINIAALTDEARDCCQRAGITRHSVEYSLGFHGDLNLLPDRRVLELSTMCGHGMISHNFAKKMIDWVKEGRRDPPQAATYLAKFCTCGIYNTTRATRILEEARVGR
;
A
#
# COMPACT_ATOMS: atom_id res chain seq x y z
N MET A 1 -2.40 9.48 -13.19
CA MET A 1 -3.13 9.31 -11.92
C MET A 1 -2.13 9.07 -10.81
N THR A 2 -1.92 10.11 -10.01
CA THR A 2 -0.92 10.27 -8.93
C THR A 2 -1.14 9.37 -7.71
N ASN A 3 -1.87 8.27 -7.86
CA ASN A 3 -2.24 7.38 -6.76
C ASN A 3 -0.96 6.81 -6.14
N THR A 4 -0.52 7.41 -5.02
CA THR A 4 0.66 7.04 -4.21
C THR A 4 2.04 7.46 -4.70
N LEU A 5 2.17 8.27 -5.74
CA LEU A 5 3.48 8.69 -6.26
C LEU A 5 4.30 9.57 -5.30
N HIS A 6 3.66 10.22 -4.32
CA HIS A 6 4.32 11.12 -3.37
C HIS A 6 4.84 10.42 -2.10
N ARG A 7 5.24 9.15 -2.18
CA ARG A 7 5.90 8.47 -1.05
C ARG A 7 7.27 9.10 -0.80
N PHE A 8 7.46 9.61 0.40
CA PHE A 8 8.71 10.23 0.80
C PHE A 8 9.68 9.19 1.36
N GLY A 9 10.96 9.31 1.00
CA GLY A 9 12.05 8.44 1.42
C GLY A 9 13.23 8.56 0.46
N ASP A 10 14.41 8.13 0.89
CA ASP A 10 15.52 7.90 -0.04
C ASP A 10 15.33 6.58 -0.81
N ARG A 11 16.22 6.33 -1.78
CA ARG A 11 16.16 5.14 -2.62
C ARG A 11 16.14 3.85 -1.78
N GLU A 12 17.00 3.72 -0.76
CA GLU A 12 17.09 2.50 0.05
C GLU A 12 15.83 2.29 0.90
N SER A 13 15.31 3.37 1.51
CA SER A 13 14.06 3.39 2.27
C SER A 13 12.85 3.01 1.41
N LEU A 14 12.87 3.32 0.12
CA LEU A 14 11.80 3.01 -0.85
C LEU A 14 11.92 1.64 -1.50
N ARG A 15 13.03 0.91 -1.29
CA ARG A 15 13.14 -0.47 -1.78
C ARG A 15 12.10 -1.36 -1.12
N ASN A 16 11.64 -2.36 -1.87
CA ASN A 16 10.63 -3.32 -1.44
C ASN A 16 9.27 -2.68 -1.16
N ASP A 17 8.92 -1.62 -1.91
CA ASP A 17 7.64 -0.93 -1.82
C ASP A 17 6.89 -0.96 -3.15
N TYR A 18 6.17 -2.07 -3.38
CA TYR A 18 5.47 -2.32 -4.64
C TYR A 18 3.96 -2.30 -4.43
N ILE A 19 3.28 -1.33 -5.03
CA ILE A 19 1.83 -1.18 -4.95
C ILE A 19 1.26 -1.35 -6.35
N ILE A 20 0.38 -2.34 -6.52
CA ILE A 20 -0.24 -2.64 -7.79
C ILE A 20 -1.72 -2.35 -7.68
N PHE A 21 -2.20 -1.43 -8.51
CA PHE A 21 -3.60 -1.09 -8.64
C PHE A 21 -4.18 -1.74 -9.87
N ALA A 22 -5.43 -2.19 -9.75
CA ALA A 22 -6.27 -2.56 -10.88
C ALA A 22 -7.57 -1.76 -10.85
N MET A 23 -7.93 -1.19 -11.99
CA MET A 23 -9.16 -0.43 -12.15
C MET A 23 -9.71 -0.57 -13.57
N ALA A 24 -11.03 -0.49 -13.70
CA ALA A 24 -11.67 -0.33 -15.00
C ALA A 24 -11.76 1.16 -15.35
N ALA A 25 -11.61 1.48 -16.63
CA ALA A 25 -11.89 2.77 -17.22
C ALA A 25 -13.40 2.90 -17.46
N ARG A 26 -13.98 3.95 -16.88
CA ARG A 26 -15.40 4.25 -16.94
C ARG A 26 -15.86 4.45 -18.39
N GLY A 27 -16.93 3.76 -18.78
CA GLY A 27 -17.48 3.80 -20.14
C GLY A 27 -16.65 3.07 -21.20
N ILE A 28 -15.57 2.37 -20.82
CA ILE A 28 -14.71 1.63 -21.76
C ILE A 28 -14.72 0.14 -21.45
N ASN A 29 -14.37 -0.24 -20.22
CA ASN A 29 -14.26 -1.66 -19.79
C ASN A 29 -14.81 -1.88 -18.38
N ASP A 30 -15.69 -0.99 -17.91
CA ASP A 30 -16.36 -1.04 -16.61
C ASP A 30 -17.57 -1.99 -16.59
N ALA A 31 -18.06 -2.41 -17.76
CA ALA A 31 -18.96 -3.55 -17.89
C ALA A 31 -18.30 -4.82 -17.30
N ASP A 32 -18.99 -5.44 -16.34
CA ASP A 32 -18.51 -6.59 -15.56
C ASP A 32 -17.16 -6.38 -14.86
N ALA A 33 -16.86 -5.15 -14.43
CA ALA A 33 -15.67 -4.86 -13.64
C ALA A 33 -15.57 -5.65 -12.32
N PRO A 34 -16.63 -5.83 -11.50
CA PRO A 34 -16.48 -6.47 -10.19
C PRO A 34 -15.92 -7.90 -10.25
N PRO A 35 -16.42 -8.82 -11.12
CA PRO A 35 -15.81 -10.15 -11.26
C PRO A 35 -14.33 -10.12 -11.67
N LYS A 36 -13.93 -9.22 -12.58
CA LYS A 36 -12.54 -9.05 -13.03
C LYS A 36 -11.64 -8.55 -11.89
N LEU A 37 -12.12 -7.58 -11.10
CA LEU A 37 -11.41 -7.04 -9.94
C LEU A 37 -11.29 -8.09 -8.81
N GLN A 38 -12.31 -8.93 -8.62
CA GLN A 38 -12.22 -10.07 -7.71
C GLN A 38 -11.19 -11.11 -8.20
N ALA A 39 -11.15 -11.40 -9.50
CA ALA A 39 -10.16 -12.29 -10.09
C ALA A 39 -8.74 -11.76 -9.89
N PHE A 40 -8.52 -10.45 -10.08
CA PHE A 40 -7.25 -9.79 -9.77
C PHE A 40 -6.83 -10.00 -8.31
N LEU A 41 -7.73 -9.78 -7.34
CA LEU A 41 -7.41 -9.96 -5.93
C LEU A 41 -7.13 -11.43 -5.59
N ARG A 42 -7.96 -12.38 -6.07
CA ARG A 42 -7.71 -13.82 -5.86
C ARG A 42 -6.37 -14.24 -6.43
N LEU A 43 -6.01 -13.71 -7.60
CA LEU A 43 -4.72 -13.95 -8.24
C LEU A 43 -3.58 -13.42 -7.39
N ALA A 44 -3.68 -12.17 -6.91
CA ALA A 44 -2.69 -11.56 -6.03
C ALA A 44 -2.47 -12.41 -4.78
N LEU A 45 -3.54 -12.89 -4.13
CA LEU A 45 -3.46 -13.70 -2.91
C LEU A 45 -2.65 -15.01 -3.08
N ARG A 46 -2.57 -15.58 -4.29
CA ARG A 46 -1.70 -16.76 -4.55
C ARG A 46 -0.21 -16.45 -4.40
N HIS A 47 0.17 -15.17 -4.48
CA HIS A 47 1.55 -14.69 -4.41
C HIS A 47 1.89 -14.02 -3.07
N ASN A 48 1.06 -14.23 -2.04
CA ASN A 48 1.30 -13.76 -0.66
C ASN A 48 1.62 -12.25 -0.54
N PRO A 49 0.68 -11.37 -0.94
CA PRO A 49 0.82 -9.93 -0.75
C PRO A 49 0.77 -9.60 0.74
N ILE A 50 1.48 -8.55 1.15
CA ILE A 50 1.47 -8.09 2.54
C ILE A 50 0.22 -7.27 2.89
N ASN A 51 -0.47 -6.75 1.87
CA ASN A 51 -1.71 -6.01 2.00
C ASN A 51 -2.54 -6.13 0.72
N VAL A 52 -3.86 -6.15 0.86
CA VAL A 52 -4.81 -6.02 -0.26
C VAL A 52 -5.92 -5.06 0.12
N GLY A 53 -6.45 -4.36 -0.88
CA GLY A 53 -7.41 -3.29 -0.64
C GLY A 53 -8.48 -3.11 -1.69
N ASN A 54 -9.62 -2.61 -1.22
CA ASN A 54 -10.71 -2.08 -2.03
C ASN A 54 -10.89 -0.60 -1.64
N ALA A 55 -10.78 0.31 -2.61
CA ALA A 55 -10.87 1.75 -2.37
C ALA A 55 -12.20 2.19 -1.69
N VAL A 56 -13.28 1.41 -1.86
CA VAL A 56 -14.60 1.72 -1.29
C VAL A 56 -14.85 1.02 0.06
N LYS A 57 -14.40 -0.23 0.21
CA LYS A 57 -14.73 -1.08 1.39
C LYS A 57 -13.59 -1.31 2.36
N GLY A 58 -12.39 -0.83 2.05
CA GLY A 58 -11.23 -0.92 2.92
C GLY A 58 -10.24 -2.02 2.55
N GLY A 59 -9.03 -1.96 3.12
CA GLY A 59 -8.04 -3.05 3.07
C GLY A 59 -8.11 -4.06 4.21
N ILE A 60 -7.18 -5.03 4.24
CA ILE A 60 -7.15 -6.08 5.28
C ILE A 60 -6.92 -5.51 6.67
N PHE A 61 -6.22 -4.37 6.76
CA PHE A 61 -5.98 -3.67 8.02
C PHE A 61 -7.08 -2.66 8.36
N ARG A 62 -8.23 -2.62 7.66
CA ARG A 62 -9.27 -1.62 7.93
C ARG A 62 -9.74 -1.61 9.39
N ALA A 63 -10.18 -0.44 9.85
CA ALA A 63 -10.79 -0.29 11.17
C ALA A 63 -12.02 -1.21 11.32
N SER A 64 -12.18 -1.80 12.50
CA SER A 64 -13.34 -2.62 12.83
C SER A 64 -14.55 -1.73 13.17
N PRO A 65 -15.76 -2.07 12.72
CA PRO A 65 -16.97 -1.36 13.15
C PRO A 65 -17.29 -1.57 14.64
N ARG A 66 -16.70 -2.59 15.29
CA ARG A 66 -16.87 -2.89 16.72
C ARG A 66 -15.68 -2.36 17.55
N LEU A 67 -15.27 -1.12 17.32
CA LEU A 67 -14.19 -0.49 18.08
C LEU A 67 -14.71 -0.02 19.44
N THR A 68 -14.00 -0.41 20.50
CA THR A 68 -14.13 0.16 21.85
C THR A 68 -12.82 0.86 22.25
N PRO A 69 -12.84 1.81 23.20
CA PRO A 69 -11.62 2.47 23.68
C PRO A 69 -10.50 1.52 24.10
N LEU A 70 -10.84 0.34 24.63
CA LEU A 70 -9.91 -0.71 25.05
C LEU A 70 -9.34 -1.51 23.86
N ALA A 71 -10.10 -1.66 22.78
CA ALA A 71 -9.72 -2.42 21.59
C ALA A 71 -8.69 -1.70 20.70
N HIS A 72 -8.57 -0.37 20.83
CA HIS A 72 -7.67 0.44 20.00
C HIS A 72 -6.21 0.01 20.08
N TRP A 73 -5.78 -0.69 21.13
CA TRP A 73 -4.36 -0.80 21.47
C TRP A 73 -3.84 -2.22 21.73
N ARG A 74 -4.68 -3.26 21.57
CA ARG A 74 -4.28 -4.67 21.73
C ARG A 74 -4.62 -5.57 20.52
N ARG A 75 -5.16 -5.00 19.43
CA ARG A 75 -5.61 -5.77 18.26
C ARG A 75 -4.53 -5.93 17.20
N ARG A 76 -4.15 -7.19 16.97
CA ARG A 76 -3.44 -7.70 15.77
C ARG A 76 -4.36 -8.05 14.61
N GLU A 77 -5.65 -7.72 14.72
CA GLU A 77 -6.65 -8.11 13.74
C GLU A 77 -6.42 -7.42 12.40
N PHE A 78 -6.18 -8.25 11.38
CA PHE A 78 -6.54 -7.99 10.01
C PHE A 78 -7.78 -8.86 9.70
N VAL A 79 -8.63 -8.40 8.80
CA VAL A 79 -9.75 -9.22 8.31
C VAL A 79 -9.22 -10.29 7.36
N ASP A 80 -9.95 -11.39 7.18
CA ASP A 80 -9.61 -12.38 6.16
C ASP A 80 -9.51 -11.66 4.79
N PRO A 81 -8.38 -11.80 4.05
CA PRO A 81 -8.25 -11.22 2.73
C PRO A 81 -9.39 -11.60 1.77
N MET A 82 -10.02 -12.77 1.94
CA MET A 82 -11.18 -13.17 1.14
C MET A 82 -12.40 -12.27 1.39
N GLU A 83 -12.57 -11.69 2.58
CA GLU A 83 -13.61 -10.69 2.82
C GLU A 83 -13.38 -9.43 1.96
N VAL A 84 -12.12 -9.04 1.73
CA VAL A 84 -11.80 -7.91 0.83
C VAL A 84 -12.20 -8.26 -0.60
N VAL A 85 -11.93 -9.49 -1.06
CA VAL A 85 -12.38 -9.98 -2.38
C VAL A 85 -13.90 -9.90 -2.50
N GLN A 86 -14.63 -10.48 -1.55
CA GLN A 86 -16.09 -10.54 -1.56
C GLN A 86 -16.75 -9.15 -1.44
N SER A 87 -16.04 -8.17 -0.87
CA SER A 87 -16.54 -6.80 -0.75
C SER A 87 -16.62 -6.04 -2.08
N VAL A 88 -16.00 -6.54 -3.14
CA VAL A 88 -15.98 -5.90 -4.46
C VAL A 88 -17.32 -6.17 -5.17
N GLN A 89 -18.26 -5.26 -4.97
CA GLN A 89 -19.64 -5.34 -5.47
C GLN A 89 -19.95 -4.33 -6.60
N SER A 90 -19.07 -3.36 -6.83
CA SER A 90 -19.22 -2.32 -7.84
C SER A 90 -17.89 -2.02 -8.52
N CYS A 91 -17.93 -1.31 -9.64
CA CYS A 91 -16.73 -0.80 -10.29
C CYS A 91 -15.97 0.11 -9.31
N THR A 92 -14.75 -0.29 -8.97
CA THR A 92 -13.89 0.36 -7.97
C THR A 92 -12.43 0.19 -8.36
N THR A 93 -11.52 0.74 -7.55
CA THR A 93 -10.09 0.43 -7.62
C THR A 93 -9.75 -0.58 -6.54
N VAL A 94 -9.05 -1.64 -6.92
CA VAL A 94 -8.48 -2.60 -5.99
C VAL A 94 -6.96 -2.51 -6.01
N SER A 95 -6.32 -2.95 -4.93
CA SER A 95 -4.87 -2.93 -4.81
C SER A 95 -4.30 -4.18 -4.15
N ALA A 96 -3.05 -4.48 -4.48
CA ALA A 96 -2.20 -5.45 -3.80
C ALA A 96 -0.84 -4.82 -3.53
N VAL A 97 -0.27 -5.09 -2.35
CA VAL A 97 1.03 -4.58 -1.93
C VAL A 97 1.99 -5.73 -1.71
N PHE A 98 3.20 -5.62 -2.26
CA PHE A 98 4.28 -6.58 -2.12
C PHE A 98 5.54 -5.90 -1.60
N ASP A 99 6.36 -6.68 -0.90
CA ASP A 99 7.66 -6.31 -0.35
C ASP A 99 8.80 -7.22 -0.86
N ASP A 100 8.51 -8.06 -1.85
CA ASP A 100 9.47 -8.96 -2.48
C ASP A 100 9.31 -8.87 -4.00
N PRO A 101 10.36 -8.45 -4.74
CA PRO A 101 10.31 -8.36 -6.19
C PRO A 101 10.03 -9.72 -6.86
N THR A 102 10.44 -10.83 -6.25
CA THR A 102 10.23 -12.18 -6.80
C THR A 102 8.75 -12.56 -6.80
N ARG A 103 8.03 -12.22 -5.72
CA ARG A 103 6.57 -12.40 -5.63
C ARG A 103 5.85 -11.48 -6.59
N LEU A 104 6.30 -10.23 -6.69
CA LEU A 104 5.76 -9.28 -7.65
C LEU A 104 5.88 -9.81 -9.09
N GLU A 105 7.06 -10.26 -9.50
CA GLU A 105 7.31 -10.78 -10.85
C GLU A 105 6.47 -12.02 -11.17
N SER A 106 6.31 -12.91 -10.20
CA SER A 106 5.45 -14.09 -10.33
C SER A 106 3.99 -13.70 -10.48
N PHE A 107 3.53 -12.72 -9.70
CA PHE A 107 2.20 -12.15 -9.82
C PHE A 107 1.98 -11.45 -11.18
N LEU A 108 2.94 -10.67 -11.67
CA LEU A 108 2.84 -9.97 -12.96
C LEU A 108 2.76 -10.93 -14.14
N ARG A 109 3.49 -12.06 -14.12
CA ARG A 109 3.41 -13.11 -15.15
C ARG A 109 2.01 -13.73 -15.19
N ASP A 110 1.50 -14.10 -14.03
CA ASP A 110 0.15 -14.66 -13.86
C ASP A 110 -0.93 -13.65 -14.28
N LEU A 111 -0.75 -12.37 -13.92
CA LEU A 111 -1.69 -11.29 -14.25
C LEU A 111 -1.74 -11.02 -15.75
N LYS A 112 -0.58 -11.03 -16.42
CA LYS A 112 -0.49 -10.95 -17.87
C LYS A 112 -1.21 -12.12 -18.54
N ALA A 113 -0.98 -13.35 -18.05
CA ALA A 113 -1.63 -14.55 -18.61
C ALA A 113 -3.15 -14.57 -18.40
N ALA A 114 -3.63 -13.99 -17.30
CA ALA A 114 -5.06 -13.92 -16.99
C ALA A 114 -5.83 -12.93 -17.88
N ASP A 115 -5.14 -11.98 -18.53
CA ASP A 115 -5.67 -10.99 -19.47
C ASP A 115 -7.05 -10.43 -19.07
N LEU A 116 -7.12 -9.90 -17.84
CA LEU A 116 -8.39 -9.46 -17.25
C LEU A 116 -9.00 -8.22 -17.94
N GLY A 117 -8.30 -7.63 -18.91
CA GLY A 117 -8.70 -6.41 -19.59
C GLY A 117 -8.82 -5.19 -18.68
N LEU A 118 -8.11 -5.16 -17.54
CA LEU A 118 -8.10 -4.07 -16.57
C LEU A 118 -6.88 -3.16 -16.76
N SER A 119 -7.01 -1.88 -16.40
CA SER A 119 -5.87 -0.98 -16.32
C SER A 119 -5.06 -1.28 -15.07
N ILE A 120 -3.76 -1.52 -15.26
CA ILE A 120 -2.82 -1.82 -14.17
C ILE A 120 -1.86 -0.65 -13.98
N ASN A 121 -1.73 -0.18 -12.74
CA ASN A 121 -0.76 0.84 -12.34
C ASN A 121 0.16 0.28 -11.25
N ILE A 122 1.48 0.47 -11.39
CA ILE A 122 2.49 0.02 -10.43
C ILE A 122 3.19 1.26 -9.87
N ALA A 123 3.02 1.50 -8.57
CA ALA A 123 3.78 2.49 -7.84
C ALA A 123 4.94 1.80 -7.11
N ALA A 124 6.16 2.19 -7.47
CA ALA A 124 7.43 1.76 -6.88
C ALA A 124 8.56 2.67 -7.39
N LEU A 125 9.81 2.39 -6.99
CA LEU A 125 10.98 2.98 -7.67
C LEU A 125 10.92 2.69 -9.18
N THR A 126 11.11 3.72 -10.00
CA THR A 126 10.86 3.64 -11.45
C THR A 126 11.70 2.57 -12.15
N ASP A 127 12.96 2.43 -11.76
CA ASP A 127 13.85 1.39 -12.31
C ASP A 127 13.39 -0.01 -11.88
N GLU A 128 13.05 -0.21 -10.60
CA GLU A 128 12.61 -1.51 -10.10
C GLU A 128 11.30 -1.95 -10.74
N ALA A 129 10.34 -1.02 -10.91
CA ALA A 129 9.10 -1.28 -11.62
C ALA A 129 9.34 -1.67 -13.09
N ARG A 130 10.25 -0.96 -13.78
CA ARG A 130 10.64 -1.29 -15.17
C ARG A 130 11.22 -2.68 -15.24
N ASP A 131 12.16 -3.00 -14.36
CA ASP A 131 12.89 -4.26 -14.40
C ASP A 131 11.99 -5.45 -14.06
N CYS A 132 11.07 -5.32 -13.09
CA CYS A 132 10.06 -6.34 -12.78
C CYS A 132 9.09 -6.55 -13.95
N CYS A 133 8.62 -5.47 -14.59
CA CYS A 133 7.78 -5.57 -15.78
C CYS A 133 8.51 -6.27 -16.94
N GLN A 134 9.76 -5.92 -17.20
CA GLN A 134 10.55 -6.54 -18.26
C GLN A 134 10.76 -8.04 -18.02
N ARG A 135 11.07 -8.45 -16.79
CA ARG A 135 11.19 -9.87 -16.41
C ARG A 135 9.87 -10.63 -16.52
N ALA A 136 8.73 -9.95 -16.33
CA ALA A 136 7.40 -10.50 -16.60
C ALA A 136 6.99 -10.44 -18.09
N GLY A 137 7.84 -9.93 -18.97
CA GLY A 137 7.56 -9.75 -20.39
C GLY A 137 6.50 -8.69 -20.69
N ILE A 138 6.37 -7.68 -19.83
CA ILE A 138 5.41 -6.57 -19.96
C ILE A 138 6.16 -5.32 -20.45
N THR A 139 5.70 -4.76 -21.56
CA THR A 139 6.15 -3.45 -22.03
C THR A 139 5.31 -2.36 -21.37
N ARG A 140 5.95 -1.51 -20.57
CA ARG A 140 5.28 -0.40 -19.87
C ARG A 140 4.79 0.67 -20.86
N HIS A 141 3.52 1.07 -20.72
CA HIS A 141 2.90 2.11 -21.55
C HIS A 141 3.36 3.55 -21.20
N SER A 142 3.33 3.91 -19.92
CA SER A 142 3.58 5.29 -19.47
C SER A 142 4.27 5.33 -18.10
N VAL A 143 4.83 6.50 -17.76
CA VAL A 143 5.48 6.78 -16.46
C VAL A 143 4.99 8.11 -15.94
N GLU A 144 4.74 8.15 -14.64
CA GLU A 144 4.53 9.39 -13.90
C GLU A 144 5.66 9.54 -12.89
N TYR A 145 6.16 10.77 -12.75
CA TYR A 145 7.19 11.12 -11.77
C TYR A 145 6.59 12.07 -10.73
N SER A 146 6.93 11.83 -9.46
CA SER A 146 6.68 12.82 -8.41
C SER A 146 7.84 13.81 -8.37
N LEU A 147 7.54 15.11 -8.44
CA LEU A 147 8.55 16.17 -8.33
C LEU A 147 8.96 16.44 -6.87
N GLY A 148 8.30 15.80 -5.90
CA GLY A 148 8.57 15.98 -4.48
C GLY A 148 7.93 17.23 -3.89
N PHE A 149 8.49 17.69 -2.77
CA PHE A 149 8.03 18.88 -2.05
C PHE A 149 8.72 20.14 -2.61
N HIS A 150 7.95 21.21 -2.78
CA HIS A 150 8.43 22.52 -3.22
C HIS A 150 8.01 23.59 -2.22
N GLY A 151 8.84 24.63 -2.02
CA GLY A 151 8.59 25.72 -1.08
C GLY A 151 9.55 25.72 0.11
N ASP A 152 9.12 26.27 1.24
CA ASP A 152 9.92 26.27 2.47
C ASP A 152 9.89 24.89 3.14
N LEU A 153 10.95 24.12 2.89
CA LEU A 153 11.09 22.75 3.39
C LEU A 153 11.25 22.69 4.92
N ASN A 154 11.56 23.80 5.60
CA ASN A 154 11.69 23.83 7.06
C ASN A 154 10.35 23.73 7.79
N LEU A 155 9.23 23.96 7.07
CA LEU A 155 7.88 23.78 7.60
C LEU A 155 7.40 22.32 7.51
N LEU A 156 8.17 21.44 6.87
CA LEU A 156 7.82 20.04 6.77
C LEU A 156 8.05 19.31 8.10
N PRO A 157 7.22 18.31 8.42
CA PRO A 157 7.47 17.39 9.52
C PRO A 157 8.82 16.68 9.40
N ASP A 158 9.32 16.16 10.52
CA ASP A 158 10.52 15.34 10.58
C ASP A 158 10.51 14.21 9.52
N ARG A 159 11.70 13.89 9.00
CA ARG A 159 11.88 12.89 7.92
C ARG A 159 11.10 11.60 8.16
N ARG A 160 11.24 10.99 9.34
CA ARG A 160 10.59 9.73 9.72
C ARG A 160 9.06 9.87 9.78
N VAL A 161 8.56 11.02 10.21
CA VAL A 161 7.12 11.32 10.23
C VAL A 161 6.58 11.38 8.81
N LEU A 162 7.29 12.05 7.89
CA LEU A 162 6.94 12.10 6.47
C LEU A 162 6.97 10.72 5.80
N GLU A 163 8.02 9.91 6.04
CA GLU A 163 8.14 8.57 5.43
C GLU A 163 6.94 7.68 5.80
N LEU A 164 6.43 7.80 7.03
CA LEU A 164 5.27 7.06 7.52
C LEU A 164 3.93 7.65 7.07
N SER A 165 3.76 8.97 7.07
CA SER A 165 2.48 9.62 6.75
C SER A 165 2.16 9.59 5.25
N THR A 166 3.17 9.79 4.41
CA THR A 166 3.02 9.89 2.94
C THR A 166 2.74 8.55 2.27
N MET A 167 3.00 7.43 2.95
CA MET A 167 2.79 6.09 2.41
C MET A 167 1.33 5.79 2.04
N CYS A 168 0.35 6.44 2.69
CA CYS A 168 -1.06 6.35 2.28
C CYS A 168 -1.36 7.07 0.94
N GLY A 169 -0.50 7.99 0.49
CA GLY A 169 -0.70 8.77 -0.75
C GLY A 169 -1.84 9.79 -0.71
N HIS A 170 -2.83 9.64 0.18
CA HIS A 170 -4.00 10.52 0.32
C HIS A 170 -3.94 11.42 1.57
N GLY A 171 -2.86 11.34 2.35
CA GLY A 171 -2.73 12.12 3.59
C GLY A 171 -3.66 11.69 4.74
N MET A 172 -4.22 10.48 4.69
CA MET A 172 -5.14 9.98 5.74
C MET A 172 -4.43 9.62 7.06
N ILE A 173 -3.11 9.54 7.05
CA ILE A 173 -2.30 9.31 8.25
C ILE A 173 -1.76 10.66 8.71
N SER A 174 -2.27 11.15 9.84
CA SER A 174 -1.85 12.44 10.36
C SER A 174 -0.39 12.40 10.85
N HIS A 175 0.33 13.52 10.68
CA HIS A 175 1.70 13.67 11.15
C HIS A 175 1.83 13.43 12.66
N ASN A 176 0.87 13.94 13.44
CA ASN A 176 0.83 13.74 14.89
C ASN A 176 0.67 12.26 15.27
N PHE A 177 -0.11 11.49 14.49
CA PHE A 177 -0.28 10.07 14.73
C PHE A 177 0.98 9.28 14.38
N ALA A 178 1.62 9.57 13.24
CA ALA A 178 2.90 8.98 12.88
C ALA A 178 3.99 9.28 13.93
N LYS A 179 4.10 10.54 14.37
CA LYS A 179 5.01 10.95 15.45
C LYS A 179 4.75 10.17 16.74
N LYS A 180 3.48 10.05 17.16
CA LYS A 180 3.09 9.28 18.35
C LYS A 180 3.49 7.80 18.24
N MET A 181 3.37 7.19 17.06
CA MET A 181 3.82 5.80 16.85
C MET A 181 5.34 5.67 16.98
N ILE A 182 6.11 6.63 16.46
CA ILE A 182 7.57 6.67 16.64
C ILE A 182 7.91 6.79 18.14
N ASP A 183 7.33 7.77 18.84
CA ASP A 183 7.58 8.00 20.27
C ASP A 183 7.28 6.73 21.10
N TRP A 184 6.14 6.07 20.82
CA TRP A 184 5.77 4.85 21.53
C TRP A 184 6.66 3.64 21.27
N VAL A 185 7.20 3.51 20.05
CA VAL A 185 8.16 2.46 19.74
C VAL A 185 9.49 2.73 20.45
N LYS A 186 9.95 3.99 20.48
CA LYS A 186 11.17 4.40 21.20
C LYS A 186 11.04 4.21 22.72
N GLU A 187 9.85 4.48 23.27
CA GLU A 187 9.52 4.26 24.68
C GLU A 187 9.29 2.77 25.05
N GLY A 188 9.37 1.85 24.08
CA GLY A 188 9.10 0.41 24.32
C GLY A 188 7.63 0.09 24.62
N ARG A 189 6.72 1.04 24.38
CA ARG A 189 5.27 0.86 24.62
C ARG A 189 4.62 0.03 23.52
N ARG A 190 5.22 -0.03 22.34
CA ARG A 190 4.79 -0.85 21.20
C ARG A 190 6.00 -1.46 20.51
N ASP A 191 5.81 -2.65 19.95
CA ASP A 191 6.77 -3.16 18.97
C ASP A 191 6.55 -2.49 17.59
N PRO A 192 7.58 -2.39 16.73
CA PRO A 192 7.46 -1.78 15.41
C PRO A 192 6.39 -2.42 14.51
N PRO A 193 6.24 -3.76 14.45
CA PRO A 193 5.16 -4.40 13.68
C PRO A 193 3.75 -3.96 14.13
N GLN A 194 3.49 -3.88 15.43
CA GLN A 194 2.21 -3.42 15.97
C GLN A 194 1.93 -1.98 15.56
N ALA A 195 2.91 -1.09 15.72
CA ALA A 195 2.78 0.32 15.32
C ALA A 195 2.54 0.47 13.81
N ALA A 196 3.21 -0.32 12.97
CA ALA A 196 2.98 -0.36 11.52
C ALA A 196 1.53 -0.78 11.17
N THR A 197 1.01 -1.83 11.82
CA THR A 197 -0.39 -2.26 11.64
C THR A 197 -1.38 -1.19 12.12
N TYR A 198 -1.05 -0.40 13.15
CA TYR A 198 -1.87 0.73 13.58
C TYR A 198 -1.94 1.84 12.55
N LEU A 199 -0.82 2.18 11.93
CA LEU A 199 -0.77 3.18 10.85
C LEU A 199 -1.58 2.70 9.63
N ALA A 200 -1.45 1.42 9.27
CA ALA A 200 -2.18 0.83 8.15
C ALA A 200 -3.71 0.94 8.27
N LYS A 201 -4.26 0.95 9.49
CA LYS A 201 -5.72 1.10 9.74
C LYS A 201 -6.30 2.41 9.21
N PHE A 202 -5.49 3.46 9.16
CA PHE A 202 -5.90 4.77 8.67
C PHE A 202 -5.69 4.93 7.16
N CYS A 203 -4.97 4.00 6.55
CA CYS A 203 -4.89 3.88 5.10
C CYS A 203 -6.10 3.08 4.57
N THR A 204 -7.23 3.76 4.41
CA THR A 204 -8.51 3.13 4.05
C THR A 204 -8.41 2.27 2.80
N CYS A 205 -7.75 2.72 1.72
CA CYS A 205 -7.68 1.98 0.47
C CYS A 205 -6.76 0.74 0.46
N GLY A 206 -6.05 0.44 1.56
CA GLY A 206 -5.30 -0.83 1.72
C GLY A 206 -3.95 -0.92 1.01
N ILE A 207 -3.27 0.22 0.81
CA ILE A 207 -2.00 0.31 0.06
C ILE A 207 -0.77 0.49 0.97
N TYR A 208 -0.99 0.56 2.28
CA TYR A 208 0.09 0.81 3.24
C TYR A 208 1.03 -0.39 3.30
N ASN A 209 2.33 -0.15 3.16
CA ASN A 209 3.36 -1.17 3.24
C ASN A 209 3.84 -1.32 4.69
N THR A 210 3.30 -2.32 5.38
CA THR A 210 3.63 -2.59 6.78
C THR A 210 5.08 -2.99 6.97
N THR A 211 5.70 -3.72 6.03
CA THR A 211 7.11 -4.10 6.08
C THR A 211 8.02 -2.87 6.08
N ARG A 212 7.78 -1.93 5.15
CA ARG A 212 8.52 -0.65 5.08
C ARG A 212 8.31 0.17 6.36
N ALA A 213 7.07 0.28 6.83
CA ALA A 213 6.78 1.02 8.06
C ALA A 213 7.46 0.41 9.30
N THR A 214 7.48 -0.92 9.42
CA THR A 214 8.20 -1.64 10.47
C THR A 214 9.69 -1.33 10.45
N ARG A 215 10.34 -1.32 9.27
CA ARG A 215 11.75 -0.94 9.12
C ARG A 215 12.01 0.49 9.60
N ILE A 216 11.21 1.45 9.15
CA ILE A 216 11.35 2.87 9.53
C ILE A 216 11.19 3.05 11.06
N LEU A 217 10.21 2.37 11.66
CA LEU A 217 9.96 2.42 13.10
C LEU A 217 11.10 1.76 13.91
N GLU A 218 11.66 0.66 13.41
CA GLU A 218 12.80 -0.01 14.02
C GLU A 218 14.07 0.86 13.96
N GLU A 219 14.35 1.48 12.82
CA GLU A 219 15.46 2.44 12.68
C GLU A 219 15.31 3.61 13.66
N ALA A 220 14.10 4.18 13.77
CA ALA A 220 13.81 5.22 14.75
C ALA A 220 13.98 4.76 16.21
N ARG A 221 13.69 3.48 16.50
CA ARG A 221 13.87 2.85 17.83
C ARG A 221 15.35 2.79 18.23
N VAL A 222 16.21 2.40 17.29
CA VAL A 222 17.65 2.22 17.53
C VAL A 222 18.49 3.48 17.26
N GLY A 223 17.85 4.58 16.84
CA GLY A 223 18.50 5.87 16.59
C GLY A 223 19.31 5.93 15.30
N ARG A 224 18.86 5.23 14.25
CA ARG A 224 19.49 5.17 12.91
C ARG A 224 18.73 6.00 11.87
#